data_AF-A0A4R4NL63-F1
#
_entry.id   AF-A0A4R4NL63-F1
#
_cell.length_a   1.000
_cell.length_b   1.000
_cell.length_c   1.000
_cell.angle_alpha   90.00
_cell.angle_beta   90.00
_cell.angle_gamma   90.00
#
_symmetry.space_group_name_H-M   'P 1'
#
loop_
_entity.id
_entity.type
_entity.pdbx_description
1 polymer ?
#
loop_
_entity_poly.entity_id
_entity_poly.type
_entity_poly.pdbx_seq_one_letter_code
_entity_poly.pdbx_strand_id
1 'polypeptide(L)'
;MRVTSAAAAVLAAAVLLVARPAPHAGAREEGTPLGKSNFAVALGGLDPESRDNWVRLGEYTFTADGDVLEVHWTWRQPVRVRRASTGNRAWGCTGRNCTVLTASGWQSADAARALTGRYSVRDGELHIAWDDGHWEDWTLTSLAGGELAGVELAGNDLGATHGFGNGSNAPWTARVPADTIAAADHAAFVHRYYLWKTRSGSPYIDHGDGSPFWVTRWKLCKDGRCLGARTHRERDPAHTVYYIAPANTASAHRRDTLWHWRTALADGRKETCYTGNSHVKPMIQVVDDDGGFHGWVGVEASLNQTTSEGRDADDIGVFRILG
;
A
#
# COMPACT_ATOMS: atom_id res chain seq x y z
N MET A 1 -69.56 51.48 -9.87
CA MET A 1 -68.30 51.81 -9.17
C MET A 1 -68.02 50.76 -8.09
N ARG A 2 -67.06 49.88 -8.34
CA ARG A 2 -66.15 49.26 -7.36
C ARG A 2 -65.21 48.35 -8.17
N VAL A 3 -63.97 48.81 -8.27
CA VAL A 3 -62.84 48.13 -8.91
C VAL A 3 -62.14 47.32 -7.81
N THR A 4 -61.91 46.03 -8.04
CA THR A 4 -61.03 45.22 -7.21
C THR A 4 -59.91 44.68 -8.09
N SER A 5 -58.72 45.19 -7.84
CA SER A 5 -57.46 44.87 -8.51
C SER A 5 -56.97 43.48 -8.10
N ALA A 6 -56.61 42.65 -9.09
CA ALA A 6 -55.85 41.42 -8.87
C ALA A 6 -54.35 41.72 -9.12
N ALA A 7 -53.52 41.53 -8.09
CA ALA A 7 -52.08 41.65 -8.20
C ALA A 7 -51.49 40.37 -8.79
N ALA A 8 -50.77 40.50 -9.90
CA ALA A 8 -49.99 39.43 -10.51
C ALA A 8 -48.61 39.35 -9.82
N ALA A 9 -48.30 38.20 -9.20
CA ALA A 9 -46.97 37.89 -8.70
C ALA A 9 -46.17 37.16 -9.78
N VAL A 10 -45.11 37.80 -10.29
CA VAL A 10 -44.14 37.20 -11.20
C VAL A 10 -43.08 36.48 -10.36
N LEU A 11 -43.07 35.14 -10.38
CA LEU A 11 -41.97 34.33 -9.87
C LEU A 11 -40.82 34.34 -10.87
N ALA A 12 -39.70 34.97 -10.52
CA ALA A 12 -38.44 34.83 -11.25
C ALA A 12 -37.70 33.59 -10.76
N ALA A 13 -37.63 32.55 -11.60
CA ALA A 13 -36.80 31.37 -11.36
C ALA A 13 -35.34 31.68 -11.72
N ALA A 14 -34.48 31.86 -10.71
CA ALA A 14 -33.05 31.98 -10.89
C ALA A 14 -32.45 30.59 -11.12
N VAL A 15 -32.04 30.30 -12.35
CA VAL A 15 -31.25 29.11 -12.70
C VAL A 15 -29.82 29.31 -12.19
N LEU A 16 -29.50 28.72 -11.05
CA LEU A 16 -28.13 28.60 -10.55
C LEU A 16 -27.38 27.58 -11.44
N LEU A 17 -26.64 28.08 -12.44
CA LEU A 17 -25.60 27.29 -13.08
C LEU A 17 -24.52 26.98 -12.02
N VAL A 18 -24.56 25.76 -11.50
CA VAL A 18 -23.46 25.20 -10.72
C VAL A 18 -22.30 24.95 -11.69
N ALA A 19 -21.37 25.90 -11.77
CA ALA A 19 -20.11 25.70 -12.46
C ALA A 19 -19.39 24.53 -11.79
N ARG A 20 -19.34 23.37 -12.46
CA ARG A 20 -18.45 22.29 -12.04
C ARG A 20 -17.02 22.78 -12.24
N PRO A 21 -16.15 22.75 -11.21
CA PRO A 21 -14.74 23.03 -11.42
C PRO A 21 -14.22 22.08 -12.50
N ALA A 22 -13.55 22.63 -13.51
CA ALA A 22 -12.80 21.81 -14.46
C ALA A 22 -11.75 21.01 -13.68
N PRO A 23 -11.48 19.75 -14.02
CA PRO A 23 -10.39 19.00 -13.42
C PRO A 23 -9.11 19.83 -13.54
N HIS A 24 -8.49 20.12 -12.39
CA HIS A 24 -7.20 20.78 -12.36
C HIS A 24 -6.18 19.75 -12.82
N ALA A 25 -5.84 19.77 -14.11
CA ALA A 25 -4.62 19.15 -14.58
C ALA A 25 -3.47 19.78 -13.78
N GLY A 26 -3.00 19.08 -12.75
CA GLY A 26 -1.86 19.51 -11.94
C GLY A 26 -0.72 19.84 -12.88
N ALA A 27 -0.27 21.10 -12.86
CA ALA A 27 0.87 21.50 -13.66
C ALA A 27 2.04 20.58 -13.30
N ARG A 28 2.61 19.90 -14.30
CA ARG A 28 3.81 19.08 -14.10
C ARG A 28 4.86 19.96 -13.43
N GLU A 29 5.37 19.52 -12.29
CA GLU A 29 6.50 20.20 -11.66
C GLU A 29 7.73 19.91 -12.54
N GLU A 30 8.10 20.89 -13.37
CA GLU A 30 9.26 20.75 -14.27
C GLU A 30 10.48 20.39 -13.42
N GLY A 31 11.17 19.31 -13.81
CA GLY A 31 12.37 18.82 -13.11
C GLY A 31 12.15 17.57 -12.26
N THR A 32 10.92 17.19 -11.88
CA THR A 32 10.67 15.96 -11.11
C THR A 32 10.43 14.72 -11.99
N PRO A 33 10.63 13.49 -11.48
CA PRO A 33 10.48 12.28 -12.28
C PRO A 33 9.07 12.14 -12.84
N LEU A 34 8.94 12.26 -14.16
CA LEU A 34 7.66 12.35 -14.88
C LEU A 34 6.71 13.45 -14.34
N GLY A 35 7.25 14.51 -13.74
CA GLY A 35 6.48 15.60 -13.14
C GLY A 35 5.75 15.23 -11.85
N LYS A 36 6.20 14.18 -11.15
CA LYS A 36 5.63 13.69 -9.88
C LYS A 36 6.62 13.86 -8.74
N SER A 37 6.13 14.25 -7.57
CA SER A 37 7.01 14.59 -6.42
C SER A 37 6.95 13.56 -5.29
N ASN A 38 5.90 12.73 -5.16
CA ASN A 38 5.74 11.76 -4.07
C ASN A 38 5.63 10.33 -4.58
N PHE A 39 6.60 9.46 -4.29
CA PHE A 39 6.65 8.06 -4.71
C PHE A 39 6.60 7.07 -3.55
N ALA A 40 5.63 6.17 -3.56
CA ALA A 40 5.60 5.02 -2.68
C ALA A 40 6.48 3.93 -3.28
N VAL A 41 7.48 3.43 -2.53
CA VAL A 41 8.54 2.58 -3.09
C VAL A 41 8.80 1.37 -2.19
N ALA A 42 8.90 0.17 -2.78
CA ALA A 42 9.30 -1.07 -2.11
C ALA A 42 10.55 -1.64 -2.78
N LEU A 43 11.57 -2.01 -1.99
CA LEU A 43 12.79 -2.71 -2.45
C LEU A 43 13.03 -3.97 -1.63
N GLY A 44 13.65 -4.97 -2.24
CA GLY A 44 14.07 -6.18 -1.54
C GLY A 44 15.34 -6.80 -2.11
N GLY A 45 16.26 -7.15 -1.21
CA GLY A 45 17.35 -8.10 -1.48
C GLY A 45 16.84 -9.51 -1.19
N LEU A 46 16.44 -10.22 -2.25
CA LEU A 46 15.79 -11.52 -2.22
C LEU A 46 16.63 -12.53 -2.99
N ASP A 47 17.29 -13.40 -2.24
CA ASP A 47 18.06 -14.54 -2.72
C ASP A 47 17.37 -15.83 -2.20
N PRO A 48 16.91 -16.71 -3.10
CA PRO A 48 16.27 -17.96 -2.70
C PRO A 48 17.18 -18.81 -1.82
N GLU A 49 18.49 -18.80 -2.01
CA GLU A 49 19.43 -19.63 -1.23
C GLU A 49 19.78 -19.02 0.14
N SER A 50 19.45 -17.74 0.33
CA SER A 50 19.76 -17.01 1.56
C SER A 50 18.67 -17.10 2.63
N ARG A 51 19.07 -16.86 3.87
CA ARG A 51 18.19 -16.58 5.02
C ARG A 51 18.47 -15.21 5.62
N ASP A 52 19.15 -14.35 4.86
CA ASP A 52 19.53 -13.00 5.26
C ASP A 52 18.81 -11.96 4.40
N ASN A 53 17.68 -12.36 3.78
CA ASN A 53 16.86 -11.50 2.94
C ASN A 53 16.31 -10.29 3.71
N TRP A 54 16.03 -9.23 2.98
CA TRP A 54 15.54 -7.98 3.53
C TRP A 54 14.59 -7.27 2.57
N VAL A 55 13.72 -6.44 3.15
CA VAL A 55 12.81 -5.56 2.42
C VAL A 55 12.79 -4.18 3.05
N ARG A 56 12.59 -3.16 2.21
CA ARG A 56 12.40 -1.75 2.56
C ARG A 56 11.09 -1.27 1.94
N LEU A 57 10.30 -0.52 2.69
CA LEU A 57 9.13 0.22 2.21
C LEU A 57 9.34 1.69 2.54
N GLY A 58 9.22 2.59 1.57
CA GLY A 58 9.57 3.99 1.73
C GLY A 58 8.66 4.97 0.99
N GLU A 59 8.70 6.20 1.47
CA GLU A 59 8.06 7.41 0.95
C GLU A 59 9.16 8.32 0.39
N TYR A 60 9.20 8.54 -0.93
CA TYR A 60 10.24 9.33 -1.59
C TYR A 60 9.64 10.65 -2.02
N THR A 61 10.26 11.75 -1.61
CA THR A 61 9.81 13.11 -1.91
C THR A 61 10.89 13.81 -2.71
N PHE A 62 10.59 14.12 -3.97
CA PHE A 62 11.47 14.80 -4.91
C PHE A 62 11.15 16.29 -4.96
N THR A 63 12.17 17.12 -5.15
CA THR A 63 12.01 18.56 -5.39
C THR A 63 12.50 18.91 -6.79
N ALA A 64 11.93 19.96 -7.42
CA ALA A 64 12.36 20.43 -8.73
C ALA A 64 13.87 20.78 -8.83
N ASP A 65 14.50 21.09 -7.70
CA ASP A 65 15.93 21.45 -7.61
C ASP A 65 16.87 20.23 -7.67
N GLY A 66 16.34 19.02 -7.80
CA GLY A 66 17.12 17.79 -7.93
C GLY A 66 17.45 17.11 -6.60
N ASP A 67 16.76 17.45 -5.50
CA ASP A 67 16.89 16.77 -4.21
C ASP A 67 15.83 15.68 -4.06
N VAL A 68 16.19 14.65 -3.29
CA VAL A 68 15.25 13.60 -2.87
C VAL A 68 15.40 13.30 -1.39
N LEU A 69 14.28 13.18 -0.70
CA LEU A 69 14.16 12.69 0.67
C LEU A 69 13.45 11.34 0.65
N GLU A 70 14.06 10.33 1.24
CA GLU A 70 13.40 9.06 1.58
C GLU A 70 13.07 9.04 3.07
N VAL A 71 11.86 8.58 3.41
CA VAL A 71 11.51 8.06 4.74
C VAL A 71 11.12 6.60 4.59
N HIS A 72 11.82 5.69 5.27
CA HIS A 72 11.62 4.25 5.05
C HIS A 72 11.61 3.39 6.32
N TRP A 73 11.00 2.22 6.19
CA TRP A 73 10.99 1.14 7.17
C TRP A 73 11.64 -0.10 6.56
N THR A 74 12.40 -0.83 7.38
CA THR A 74 13.19 -1.98 6.90
C THR A 74 12.97 -3.19 7.80
N TRP A 75 12.85 -4.36 7.17
CA TRP A 75 12.73 -5.66 7.84
C TRP A 75 13.72 -6.64 7.23
N ARG A 76 14.36 -7.46 8.07
CA ARG A 76 15.37 -8.42 7.64
C ARG A 76 15.16 -9.75 8.35
N GLN A 77 15.30 -10.87 7.65
CA GLN A 77 15.17 -12.20 8.24
C GLN A 77 16.10 -12.44 9.46
N PRO A 78 17.34 -11.90 9.52
CA PRO A 78 18.20 -12.06 10.69
C PRO A 78 17.75 -11.29 11.91
N VAL A 79 16.97 -10.23 11.72
CA VAL A 79 16.51 -9.33 12.78
C VAL A 79 15.01 -9.49 12.95
N ARG A 80 14.62 -10.39 13.85
CA ARG A 80 13.21 -10.73 14.08
C ARG A 80 12.45 -9.57 14.71
N VAL A 81 11.36 -9.16 14.07
CA VAL A 81 10.45 -8.16 14.63
C VAL A 81 9.10 -8.78 14.94
N ARG A 82 8.53 -8.43 16.10
CA ARG A 82 7.21 -8.94 16.48
C ARG A 82 6.13 -8.36 15.60
N ARG A 83 5.01 -9.08 15.47
CA ARG A 83 3.79 -8.47 14.96
C ARG A 83 3.33 -7.44 15.98
N ALA A 84 3.02 -6.24 15.52
CA ALA A 84 2.56 -5.14 16.34
C ALA A 84 1.09 -4.85 16.07
N SER A 85 0.38 -4.43 17.11
CA SER A 85 -0.99 -3.94 16.98
C SER A 85 -1.01 -2.60 16.24
N THR A 86 -1.91 -2.45 15.28
CA THR A 86 -2.27 -1.13 14.71
C THR A 86 -3.22 -0.35 15.62
N GLY A 87 -3.83 -1.00 16.62
CA GLY A 87 -4.93 -0.45 17.41
C GLY A 87 -6.28 -0.39 16.68
N ASN A 88 -6.33 -0.68 15.38
CA ASN A 88 -7.56 -0.76 14.61
C ASN A 88 -8.24 -2.12 14.84
N ARG A 89 -9.55 -2.12 15.10
CA ARG A 89 -10.32 -3.36 15.35
C ARG A 89 -11.30 -3.61 14.22
N ALA A 90 -11.14 -4.73 13.52
CA ALA A 90 -11.96 -5.10 12.38
C ALA A 90 -13.32 -5.70 12.82
N TRP A 91 -14.21 -4.85 13.33
CA TRP A 91 -15.51 -5.26 13.84
C TRP A 91 -16.57 -5.39 12.74
N GLY A 92 -17.27 -6.53 12.69
CA GLY A 92 -18.51 -6.67 11.90
C GLY A 92 -18.34 -6.93 10.40
N CYS A 93 -17.10 -7.12 9.92
CA CYS A 93 -16.79 -7.31 8.50
C CYS A 93 -16.50 -8.77 8.10
N THR A 94 -15.83 -9.58 8.92
CA THR A 94 -15.49 -10.99 8.57
C THR A 94 -16.11 -12.06 9.48
N GLY A 95 -16.73 -11.66 10.58
CA GLY A 95 -17.18 -12.57 11.65
C GLY A 95 -16.11 -12.86 12.71
N ARG A 96 -14.86 -12.41 12.51
CA ARG A 96 -13.78 -12.46 13.51
C ARG A 96 -13.34 -11.02 13.84
N ASN A 97 -13.64 -10.56 15.06
CA ASN A 97 -13.47 -9.17 15.47
C ASN A 97 -12.08 -8.92 16.07
N CYS A 98 -11.06 -8.98 15.22
CA CYS A 98 -9.66 -8.96 15.61
C CYS A 98 -9.07 -7.55 15.55
N THR A 99 -8.14 -7.26 16.47
CA THR A 99 -7.26 -6.09 16.34
C THR A 99 -6.25 -6.38 15.23
N VAL A 100 -6.19 -5.51 14.23
CA VAL A 100 -5.36 -5.71 13.04
C VAL A 100 -3.89 -5.58 13.41
N LEU A 101 -3.08 -6.55 12.97
CA LEU A 101 -1.64 -6.59 13.20
C LEU A 101 -0.85 -6.15 11.96
N THR A 102 0.36 -5.65 12.19
CA THR A 102 1.33 -5.31 11.15
C THR A 102 2.75 -5.74 11.58
N ALA A 103 3.74 -5.61 10.70
CA ALA A 103 5.14 -5.77 11.10
C ALA A 103 5.57 -4.63 12.05
N SER A 104 6.21 -4.97 13.17
CA SER A 104 6.64 -3.96 14.15
C SER A 104 7.56 -2.92 13.52
N GLY A 105 7.33 -1.67 13.90
CA GLY A 105 7.94 -0.48 13.31
C GLY A 105 6.93 0.24 12.44
N TRP A 106 6.15 -0.47 11.61
CA TRP A 106 5.22 0.16 10.67
C TRP A 106 4.12 0.99 11.36
N GLN A 107 3.64 0.54 12.52
CA GLN A 107 2.59 1.24 13.26
C GLN A 107 3.03 2.62 13.77
N SER A 108 4.34 2.93 13.79
CA SER A 108 4.87 4.24 14.18
C SER A 108 5.67 4.87 13.05
N ALA A 109 5.57 6.19 12.88
CA ALA A 109 6.48 6.93 12.00
C ALA A 109 7.85 7.12 12.65
N ASP A 110 7.94 7.09 13.98
CA ASP A 110 9.20 7.31 14.73
C ASP A 110 10.23 6.19 14.52
N ALA A 111 9.80 5.03 14.04
CA ALA A 111 10.67 3.89 13.74
C ALA A 111 11.26 3.95 12.32
N ALA A 112 10.85 4.93 11.51
CA ALA A 112 11.37 5.11 10.17
C ALA A 112 12.80 5.68 10.21
N ARG A 113 13.54 5.44 9.14
CA ARG A 113 14.83 6.06 8.85
C ARG A 113 14.63 7.10 7.74
N ALA A 114 15.47 8.12 7.73
CA ALA A 114 15.48 9.10 6.66
C ALA A 114 16.83 9.07 5.93
N LEU A 115 16.79 9.19 4.60
CA LEU A 115 17.95 9.41 3.75
C LEU A 115 17.69 10.62 2.87
N THR A 116 18.73 11.40 2.62
CA THR A 116 18.72 12.49 1.65
C THR A 116 19.66 12.15 0.52
N GLY A 117 19.41 12.73 -0.64
CA GLY A 117 20.26 12.54 -1.80
C GLY A 117 19.90 13.48 -2.93
N ARG A 118 20.55 13.26 -4.07
CA ARG A 118 20.34 13.98 -5.31
C ARG A 118 19.82 13.01 -6.37
N TYR A 119 19.04 13.52 -7.31
CA TYR A 119 18.56 12.71 -8.43
C TYR A 119 18.76 13.38 -9.77
N SER A 120 18.70 12.57 -10.83
CA SER A 120 18.61 13.04 -12.20
C SER A 120 17.72 12.12 -13.02
N VAL A 121 17.11 12.67 -14.07
CA VAL A 121 16.28 11.91 -15.00
C VAL A 121 16.84 12.08 -16.41
N ARG A 122 17.15 10.97 -17.08
CA ARG A 122 17.66 10.94 -18.45
C ARG A 122 17.10 9.74 -19.19
N ASP A 123 16.62 9.95 -20.42
CA ASP A 123 16.16 8.88 -21.32
C ASP A 123 15.13 7.90 -20.71
N GLY A 124 14.28 8.40 -19.79
CA GLY A 124 13.27 7.57 -19.11
C GLY A 124 13.81 6.77 -17.93
N GLU A 125 15.03 7.04 -17.48
CA GLU A 125 15.63 6.47 -16.28
C GLU A 125 15.80 7.54 -15.20
N LEU A 126 15.49 7.15 -13.96
CA LEU A 126 15.74 7.92 -12.75
C LEU A 126 16.97 7.33 -12.06
N HIS A 127 18.00 8.16 -11.91
CA HIS A 127 19.17 7.86 -11.08
C HIS A 127 19.07 8.62 -9.77
N ILE A 128 19.24 7.94 -8.65
CA ILE A 128 19.33 8.53 -7.31
C ILE A 128 20.70 8.22 -6.72
N ALA A 129 21.40 9.26 -6.27
CA ALA A 129 22.62 9.14 -5.47
C ALA A 129 22.32 9.61 -4.05
N TRP A 130 22.40 8.71 -3.09
CA TRP A 130 22.17 8.99 -1.67
C TRP A 130 23.42 9.57 -1.01
N ASP A 131 23.23 10.40 0.00
CA ASP A 131 24.32 11.07 0.73
C ASP A 131 25.19 10.09 1.54
N ASP A 132 24.71 8.87 1.78
CA ASP A 132 25.48 7.79 2.41
C ASP A 132 26.40 7.03 1.44
N GLY A 133 26.42 7.43 0.17
CA GLY A 133 27.31 6.90 -0.87
C GLY A 133 26.68 5.77 -1.70
N HIS A 134 25.44 5.37 -1.41
CA HIS A 134 24.70 4.39 -2.19
C HIS A 134 23.97 5.02 -3.38
N TRP A 135 23.57 4.18 -4.35
CA TRP A 135 22.79 4.63 -5.50
C TRP A 135 21.73 3.63 -5.94
N GLU A 136 20.72 4.15 -6.63
CA GLU A 136 19.63 3.38 -7.22
C GLU A 136 19.26 3.92 -8.61
N ASP A 137 19.08 3.02 -9.56
CA ASP A 137 18.56 3.30 -10.89
C ASP A 137 17.19 2.68 -11.06
N TRP A 138 16.29 3.43 -11.69
CA TRP A 138 14.89 3.09 -11.87
C TRP A 138 14.45 3.36 -13.30
N THR A 139 13.77 2.39 -13.91
CA THR A 139 13.04 2.63 -15.16
C THR A 139 11.74 3.36 -14.84
N LEU A 140 11.48 4.47 -15.55
CA LEU A 140 10.25 5.26 -15.41
C LEU A 140 9.20 4.83 -16.43
N THR A 141 7.93 4.83 -16.03
CA THR A 141 6.79 4.59 -16.93
C THR A 141 5.65 5.54 -16.60
N SER A 142 5.05 6.18 -17.60
CA SER A 142 3.83 6.97 -17.40
C SER A 142 2.61 6.05 -17.35
N LEU A 143 1.77 6.20 -16.33
CA LEU A 143 0.59 5.38 -16.06
C LEU A 143 -0.65 6.28 -15.95
N ALA A 144 -1.84 5.69 -16.11
CA ALA A 144 -3.13 6.37 -15.99
C ALA A 144 -3.18 7.72 -16.76
N GLY A 145 -2.77 7.71 -18.04
CA GLY A 145 -2.76 8.93 -18.85
C GLY A 145 -1.79 10.03 -18.39
N GLY A 146 -0.86 9.73 -17.47
CA GLY A 146 0.07 10.69 -16.87
C GLY A 146 -0.30 11.14 -15.47
N GLU A 147 -1.41 10.65 -14.91
CA GLU A 147 -1.81 10.90 -13.52
C GLU A 147 -0.87 10.19 -12.53
N LEU A 148 -0.27 9.08 -12.95
CA LEU A 148 0.70 8.34 -12.15
C LEU A 148 2.04 8.17 -12.89
N ALA A 149 3.11 8.11 -12.10
CA ALA A 149 4.40 7.57 -12.52
C ALA A 149 4.56 6.16 -11.95
N GLY A 150 5.14 5.25 -12.73
CA GLY A 150 5.65 3.97 -12.27
C GLY A 150 7.18 4.00 -12.24
N VAL A 151 7.77 3.38 -11.23
CA VAL A 151 9.20 3.07 -11.17
C VAL A 151 9.40 1.57 -10.96
N GLU A 152 10.40 1.02 -11.64
CA GLU A 152 10.83 -0.36 -11.48
C GLU A 152 12.35 -0.40 -11.39
N LEU A 153 12.87 -1.18 -10.44
CA LEU A 153 14.30 -1.20 -10.13
C LEU A 153 15.10 -1.70 -11.34
N ALA A 154 16.04 -0.89 -11.81
CA ALA A 154 16.93 -1.22 -12.91
C ALA A 154 18.34 -1.61 -12.42
N GLY A 155 18.82 -0.96 -11.37
CA GLY A 155 20.14 -1.20 -10.79
C GLY A 155 20.30 -0.54 -9.43
N ASN A 156 21.29 -0.97 -8.64
CA ASN A 156 21.71 -0.35 -7.38
C ASN A 156 23.00 -1.00 -6.88
N ASP A 157 23.64 -0.40 -5.87
CA ASP A 157 24.74 -1.01 -5.11
C ASP A 157 24.34 -1.46 -3.68
N LEU A 158 23.04 -1.36 -3.34
CA LEU A 158 22.47 -1.82 -2.07
C LEU A 158 22.30 -3.36 -1.99
N GLY A 159 22.47 -4.07 -3.11
CA GLY A 159 22.16 -5.49 -3.23
C GLY A 159 20.65 -5.78 -3.28
N ALA A 160 19.83 -4.79 -3.63
CA ALA A 160 18.42 -5.00 -3.95
C ALA A 160 18.31 -5.72 -5.30
N THR A 161 17.45 -6.72 -5.32
CA THR A 161 17.20 -7.61 -6.48
C THR A 161 15.89 -7.30 -7.18
N HIS A 162 14.94 -6.71 -6.44
CA HIS A 162 13.60 -6.41 -6.91
C HIS A 162 13.15 -5.09 -6.28
N GLY A 163 12.40 -4.29 -7.04
CA GLY A 163 11.78 -3.09 -6.50
C GLY A 163 10.72 -2.51 -7.41
N PHE A 164 9.72 -1.89 -6.78
CA PHE A 164 8.61 -1.24 -7.45
C PHE A 164 8.28 0.07 -6.76
N GLY A 165 7.69 0.99 -7.50
CA GLY A 165 7.06 2.14 -6.89
C GLY A 165 6.10 2.86 -7.82
N ASN A 166 5.32 3.76 -7.22
CA ASN A 166 4.37 4.58 -7.94
C ASN A 166 4.36 6.01 -7.38
N GLY A 167 4.42 6.98 -8.29
CA GLY A 167 4.54 8.40 -8.03
C GLY A 167 3.30 9.20 -8.40
N SER A 168 3.04 10.25 -7.62
CA SER A 168 1.93 11.20 -7.75
C SER A 168 2.32 12.54 -7.12
N ASN A 169 1.50 13.57 -7.29
CA ASN A 169 1.61 14.82 -6.54
C ASN A 169 0.71 14.85 -5.28
N ALA A 170 -0.08 13.81 -5.03
CA ALA A 170 -0.86 13.68 -3.80
C ALA A 170 0.05 13.65 -2.56
N PRO A 171 -0.21 14.50 -1.54
CA PRO A 171 0.63 14.55 -0.33
C PRO A 171 0.53 13.24 0.46
N TRP A 172 1.51 12.96 1.32
CA TRP A 172 1.50 11.77 2.20
C TRP A 172 0.28 11.71 3.15
N THR A 173 -0.39 12.86 3.34
CA THR A 173 -1.62 13.01 4.10
C THR A 173 -2.91 12.80 3.28
N ALA A 174 -2.83 12.66 1.95
CA ALA A 174 -3.97 12.39 1.08
C ALA A 174 -4.36 10.91 1.17
N ARG A 175 -5.03 10.54 2.26
CA ARG A 175 -5.51 9.18 2.48
C ARG A 175 -6.88 8.98 1.83
N VAL A 176 -7.02 7.93 1.04
CA VAL A 176 -8.32 7.49 0.52
C VAL A 176 -9.05 6.66 1.57
N PRO A 177 -10.31 7.01 1.94
CA PRO A 177 -11.06 6.34 2.99
C PRO A 177 -11.44 4.90 2.61
N ALA A 178 -11.67 4.05 3.62
CA ALA A 178 -11.83 2.62 3.41
C ALA A 178 -13.09 2.27 2.60
N ASP A 179 -14.16 3.05 2.70
CA ASP A 179 -15.38 2.90 1.90
C ASP A 179 -15.12 3.11 0.40
N THR A 180 -14.36 4.14 0.03
CA THR A 180 -13.91 4.35 -1.35
C THR A 180 -13.06 3.18 -1.84
N ILE A 181 -12.10 2.72 -1.02
CA ILE A 181 -11.29 1.53 -1.35
C ILE A 181 -12.18 0.31 -1.55
N ALA A 182 -13.18 0.08 -0.68
CA ALA A 182 -14.08 -1.06 -0.80
C ALA A 182 -14.95 -1.01 -2.08
N ALA A 183 -15.27 0.19 -2.56
CA ALA A 183 -16.08 0.43 -3.74
C ALA A 183 -15.27 0.37 -5.06
N ALA A 184 -13.94 0.39 -5.00
CA ALA A 184 -13.08 0.26 -6.18
C ALA A 184 -13.32 -1.08 -6.92
N ASP A 185 -13.07 -1.10 -8.22
CA ASP A 185 -13.12 -2.34 -9.00
C ASP A 185 -11.85 -3.18 -8.79
N HIS A 186 -11.84 -3.97 -7.72
CA HIS A 186 -10.71 -4.87 -7.41
C HIS A 186 -10.49 -5.97 -8.45
N ALA A 187 -11.40 -6.17 -9.41
CA ALA A 187 -11.16 -7.09 -10.53
C ALA A 187 -10.20 -6.48 -11.56
N ALA A 188 -10.13 -5.15 -11.66
CA ALA A 188 -9.19 -4.44 -12.53
C ALA A 188 -7.76 -4.43 -11.97
N PHE A 189 -7.59 -4.70 -10.67
CA PHE A 189 -6.29 -4.62 -10.01
C PHE A 189 -5.37 -5.78 -10.42
N VAL A 190 -4.19 -5.43 -10.91
CA VAL A 190 -3.08 -6.33 -11.21
C VAL A 190 -2.11 -6.34 -10.03
N HIS A 191 -1.80 -7.53 -9.55
CA HIS A 191 -0.80 -7.75 -8.52
C HIS A 191 0.49 -8.28 -9.14
N ARG A 192 1.61 -7.63 -8.83
CA ARG A 192 2.96 -8.03 -9.19
C ARG A 192 3.80 -8.18 -7.92
N TYR A 193 4.49 -9.30 -7.76
CA TYR A 193 5.21 -9.61 -6.52
C TYR A 193 6.43 -10.49 -6.70
N TYR A 194 7.33 -10.38 -5.73
CA TYR A 194 8.44 -11.30 -5.48
C TYR A 194 8.50 -11.56 -3.98
N LEU A 195 8.25 -12.80 -3.58
CA LEU A 195 8.19 -13.23 -2.19
C LEU A 195 9.13 -14.41 -1.98
N TRP A 196 10.11 -14.24 -1.11
CA TRP A 196 10.89 -15.34 -0.60
C TRP A 196 10.04 -16.16 0.37
N LYS A 197 10.02 -17.48 0.18
CA LYS A 197 9.26 -18.46 0.97
C LYS A 197 10.03 -19.77 1.08
N THR A 198 9.54 -20.68 1.91
CA THR A 198 9.93 -22.09 1.84
C THR A 198 8.76 -23.01 1.50
N ARG A 199 9.10 -24.16 0.92
CA ARG A 199 8.20 -25.30 0.73
C ARG A 199 8.92 -26.55 1.22
N SER A 200 8.41 -27.12 2.30
CA SER A 200 9.05 -28.30 2.93
C SER A 200 10.54 -28.06 3.27
N GLY A 201 10.87 -26.85 3.74
CA GLY A 201 12.24 -26.42 4.07
C GLY A 201 13.08 -25.95 2.87
N SER A 202 12.67 -26.26 1.63
CA SER A 202 13.36 -25.77 0.43
C SER A 202 12.94 -24.33 0.14
N PRO A 203 13.87 -23.37 0.10
CA PRO A 203 13.54 -21.98 -0.15
C PRO A 203 13.41 -21.68 -1.65
N TYR A 204 12.61 -20.67 -2.00
CA TYR A 204 12.41 -20.22 -3.37
C TYR A 204 11.84 -18.79 -3.41
N ILE A 205 11.92 -18.15 -4.58
CA ILE A 205 11.20 -16.90 -4.86
C ILE A 205 9.89 -17.21 -5.59
N ASP A 206 8.79 -17.08 -4.87
CA ASP A 206 7.44 -17.04 -5.45
C ASP A 206 7.24 -15.69 -6.14
N HIS A 207 6.84 -15.70 -7.40
CA HIS A 207 6.63 -14.49 -8.18
C HIS A 207 5.48 -14.66 -9.16
N GLY A 208 4.90 -13.54 -9.55
CA GLY A 208 3.87 -13.54 -10.57
C GLY A 208 3.26 -12.16 -10.80
N ASP A 209 2.75 -12.00 -12.02
CA ASP A 209 1.95 -10.88 -12.46
C ASP A 209 0.55 -11.41 -12.79
N GLY A 210 -0.47 -10.96 -12.07
CA GLY A 210 -1.80 -11.53 -12.21
C GLY A 210 -2.92 -10.59 -11.82
N SER A 211 -4.01 -10.68 -12.58
CA SER A 211 -5.33 -10.16 -12.21
C SER A 211 -6.29 -11.35 -12.05
N PRO A 212 -7.23 -11.28 -11.09
CA PRO A 212 -7.46 -10.16 -10.20
C PRO A 212 -6.57 -10.18 -8.95
N PHE A 213 -6.55 -9.07 -8.22
CA PHE A 213 -6.12 -9.07 -6.82
C PHE A 213 -6.90 -10.15 -6.03
N TRP A 214 -6.23 -10.79 -5.08
CA TRP A 214 -6.61 -12.11 -4.57
C TRP A 214 -7.94 -12.08 -3.83
N VAL A 215 -8.30 -10.90 -3.34
CA VAL A 215 -9.57 -10.56 -2.71
C VAL A 215 -10.22 -9.44 -3.50
N THR A 216 -11.31 -9.76 -4.18
CA THR A 216 -12.06 -8.79 -5.00
C THR A 216 -13.28 -8.21 -4.31
N ARG A 217 -13.65 -8.74 -3.13
CA ARG A 217 -14.86 -8.35 -2.40
C ARG A 217 -14.53 -8.01 -0.97
N TRP A 218 -14.46 -6.71 -0.70
CA TRP A 218 -14.21 -6.17 0.63
C TRP A 218 -15.52 -5.74 1.28
N LYS A 219 -15.62 -5.98 2.59
CA LYS A 219 -16.68 -5.47 3.42
C LYS A 219 -16.11 -4.41 4.37
N LEU A 220 -16.69 -3.22 4.34
CA LEU A 220 -16.38 -2.17 5.31
C LEU A 220 -16.71 -2.66 6.72
N CYS A 221 -15.76 -2.52 7.64
CA CYS A 221 -15.99 -2.79 9.05
C CYS A 221 -16.81 -1.66 9.69
N LYS A 222 -17.46 -1.96 10.81
CA LYS A 222 -18.45 -1.05 11.41
C LYS A 222 -17.89 0.32 11.82
N ASP A 223 -16.59 0.40 12.11
CA ASP A 223 -15.93 1.65 12.46
C ASP A 223 -15.50 2.49 11.25
N GLY A 224 -15.74 2.02 10.03
CA GLY A 224 -15.43 2.72 8.77
C GLY A 224 -13.94 2.81 8.43
N ARG A 225 -13.04 2.28 9.28
CA ARG A 225 -11.58 2.39 9.07
C ARG A 225 -10.96 1.14 8.48
N CYS A 226 -11.55 -0.01 8.77
CA CYS A 226 -11.03 -1.30 8.34
C CYS A 226 -11.87 -1.89 7.21
N LEU A 227 -11.23 -2.70 6.38
CA LEU A 227 -11.89 -3.62 5.46
C LEU A 227 -11.67 -5.05 5.94
N GLY A 228 -12.67 -5.88 5.71
CA GLY A 228 -12.60 -7.30 5.99
C GLY A 228 -13.07 -8.11 4.79
N ALA A 229 -12.40 -9.22 4.53
CA ALA A 229 -12.83 -10.19 3.54
C ALA A 229 -12.54 -11.62 4.00
N ARG A 230 -13.12 -12.58 3.27
CA ARG A 230 -12.91 -14.01 3.48
C ARG A 230 -12.86 -14.73 2.14
N THR A 231 -11.98 -15.70 2.01
CA THR A 231 -12.06 -16.62 0.87
C THR A 231 -13.29 -17.51 1.05
N HIS A 232 -14.26 -17.38 0.15
CA HIS A 232 -15.44 -18.25 0.16
C HIS A 232 -15.08 -19.58 -0.50
N ARG A 233 -15.11 -20.67 0.27
CA ARG A 233 -15.31 -22.02 -0.26
C ARG A 233 -16.47 -22.62 0.50
N GLU A 234 -17.65 -22.69 -0.12
CA GLU A 234 -18.88 -23.21 0.51
C GLU A 234 -18.73 -24.62 1.13
N ARG A 235 -17.68 -25.35 0.73
CA ARG A 235 -17.38 -26.71 1.19
C ARG A 235 -16.21 -26.80 2.17
N ASP A 236 -15.54 -25.70 2.50
CA ASP A 236 -14.40 -25.69 3.42
C ASP A 236 -14.73 -24.85 4.67
N PRO A 237 -14.87 -25.47 5.86
CA PRO A 237 -15.03 -24.69 7.09
C PRO A 237 -13.79 -23.81 7.37
N ALA A 238 -12.61 -24.20 6.86
CA ALA A 238 -11.42 -23.39 6.90
C ALA A 238 -11.42 -22.39 5.74
N HIS A 239 -11.24 -21.11 6.07
CA HIS A 239 -11.06 -20.06 5.08
C HIS A 239 -9.94 -19.13 5.53
N THR A 240 -9.44 -18.31 4.61
CA THR A 240 -8.53 -17.23 4.95
C THR A 240 -9.37 -16.00 5.24
N VAL A 241 -9.13 -15.37 6.40
CA VAL A 241 -9.66 -14.04 6.71
C VAL A 241 -8.61 -13.00 6.37
N TYR A 242 -9.04 -11.91 5.76
CA TYR A 242 -8.20 -10.79 5.35
C TYR A 242 -8.71 -9.51 5.99
N TYR A 243 -7.78 -8.64 6.34
CA TYR A 243 -8.05 -7.32 6.87
C TYR A 243 -7.14 -6.30 6.22
N ILE A 244 -7.70 -5.15 5.86
CA ILE A 244 -6.94 -3.93 5.53
C ILE A 244 -7.30 -2.88 6.57
N ALA A 245 -6.30 -2.21 7.12
CA ALA A 245 -6.49 -1.10 8.05
C ALA A 245 -5.36 -0.08 7.91
N PRO A 246 -5.55 1.16 8.37
CA PRO A 246 -4.46 2.11 8.54
C PRO A 246 -3.37 1.53 9.46
N ALA A 247 -2.12 1.98 9.26
CA ALA A 247 -0.96 1.50 10.02
C ALA A 247 -1.11 1.72 11.54
N ASN A 248 -1.87 2.74 11.96
CA ASN A 248 -2.26 2.96 13.34
C ASN A 248 -3.64 3.63 13.43
N THR A 249 -4.08 4.04 14.62
CA THR A 249 -5.39 4.69 14.80
C THR A 249 -5.46 6.12 14.27
N ALA A 250 -4.31 6.77 14.03
CA ALA A 250 -4.24 8.03 13.28
C ALA A 250 -4.37 7.70 11.79
N SER A 251 -5.50 8.07 11.21
CA SER A 251 -5.89 7.68 9.84
C SER A 251 -5.66 8.81 8.82
N ALA A 252 -4.77 9.75 9.11
CA ALA A 252 -4.51 10.89 8.23
C ALA A 252 -3.39 10.65 7.20
N HIS A 253 -2.78 9.46 7.17
CA HIS A 253 -1.65 9.14 6.30
C HIS A 253 -1.97 7.99 5.32
N ARG A 254 -1.26 7.92 4.19
CA ARG A 254 -1.40 6.87 3.17
C ARG A 254 -0.92 5.46 3.59
N ARG A 255 -0.42 5.30 4.81
CA ARG A 255 0.10 4.02 5.33
C ARG A 255 -1.03 3.09 5.79
N ASP A 256 -1.13 1.95 5.13
CA ASP A 256 -2.05 0.84 5.41
C ASP A 256 -1.28 -0.43 5.79
N THR A 257 -1.99 -1.47 6.22
CA THR A 257 -1.47 -2.83 6.36
C THR A 257 -2.50 -3.83 5.87
N LEU A 258 -2.04 -4.91 5.23
CA LEU A 258 -2.85 -6.10 4.99
C LEU A 258 -2.43 -7.19 5.97
N TRP A 259 -3.40 -7.74 6.69
CA TRP A 259 -3.20 -8.84 7.62
C TRP A 259 -4.11 -10.01 7.29
N HIS A 260 -3.56 -11.22 7.16
CA HIS A 260 -4.38 -12.39 6.87
C HIS A 260 -3.82 -13.70 7.45
N TRP A 261 -4.72 -14.66 7.65
CA TRP A 261 -4.40 -16.01 8.13
C TRP A 261 -5.56 -16.98 7.86
N ARG A 262 -5.26 -18.28 7.90
CA ARG A 262 -6.28 -19.33 7.82
C ARG A 262 -6.98 -19.52 9.17
N THR A 263 -8.31 -19.58 9.18
CA THR A 263 -9.11 -19.74 10.40
C THR A 263 -8.80 -21.03 11.15
N ALA A 264 -8.50 -22.12 10.44
CA ALA A 264 -8.11 -23.39 11.04
C ALA A 264 -6.90 -23.27 11.99
N LEU A 265 -5.99 -22.32 11.76
CA LEU A 265 -4.83 -22.09 12.63
C LEU A 265 -5.26 -21.50 13.98
N ALA A 266 -6.24 -20.59 13.99
CA ALA A 266 -6.82 -20.05 15.20
C ALA A 266 -7.68 -21.12 15.92
N ASP A 267 -8.49 -21.84 15.16
CA ASP A 267 -9.41 -22.85 15.69
C ASP A 267 -8.67 -24.03 16.33
N GLY A 268 -7.58 -24.50 15.71
CA GLY A 268 -6.70 -25.52 16.28
C GLY A 268 -6.04 -25.09 17.60
N ARG A 269 -5.92 -23.78 17.83
CA ARG A 269 -5.42 -23.17 19.08
C ARG A 269 -6.53 -22.74 20.04
N LYS A 270 -7.80 -22.93 19.68
CA LYS A 270 -8.98 -22.43 20.42
C LYS A 270 -8.97 -20.91 20.61
N GLU A 271 -8.45 -20.19 19.64
CA GLU A 271 -8.36 -18.72 19.63
C GLU A 271 -9.41 -18.11 18.69
N THR A 272 -9.95 -16.94 19.04
CA THR A 272 -10.81 -16.19 18.09
C THR A 272 -9.98 -15.55 16.99
N CYS A 273 -8.85 -14.96 17.36
CA CYS A 273 -7.93 -14.25 16.48
C CYS A 273 -6.58 -14.94 16.52
N TYR A 274 -6.01 -15.25 15.37
CA TYR A 274 -4.77 -16.01 15.32
C TYR A 274 -3.60 -15.18 15.83
N THR A 275 -2.93 -15.68 16.87
CA THR A 275 -1.76 -15.03 17.48
C THR A 275 -0.41 -15.58 17.00
N GLY A 276 -0.43 -16.61 16.14
CA GLY A 276 0.78 -17.25 15.60
C GLY A 276 1.38 -16.52 14.39
N ASN A 277 2.07 -17.29 13.56
CA ASN A 277 2.76 -16.83 12.36
C ASN A 277 1.76 -16.46 11.24
N SER A 278 1.11 -15.30 11.36
CA SER A 278 0.15 -14.75 10.39
C SER A 278 0.83 -13.85 9.35
N HIS A 279 0.21 -13.63 8.20
CA HIS A 279 0.84 -12.82 7.15
C HIS A 279 0.57 -11.33 7.37
N VAL A 280 1.62 -10.53 7.54
CA VAL A 280 1.55 -9.07 7.72
C VAL A 280 2.26 -8.36 6.58
N LYS A 281 1.56 -7.43 5.95
CA LYS A 281 2.03 -6.71 4.77
C LYS A 281 1.84 -5.20 4.95
N PRO A 282 2.85 -4.47 5.44
CA PRO A 282 2.91 -3.01 5.34
C PRO A 282 2.69 -2.53 3.90
N MET A 283 1.88 -1.49 3.72
CA MET A 283 1.50 -0.96 2.40
C MET A 283 1.35 0.56 2.43
N ILE A 284 1.68 1.23 1.33
CA ILE A 284 1.38 2.64 1.10
C ILE A 284 0.37 2.71 -0.04
N GLN A 285 -0.72 3.45 0.16
CA GLN A 285 -1.72 3.70 -0.88
C GLN A 285 -1.07 4.41 -2.07
N VAL A 286 -1.42 4.00 -3.28
CA VAL A 286 -1.15 4.73 -4.52
C VAL A 286 -2.37 5.61 -4.79
N VAL A 287 -2.16 6.92 -4.73
CA VAL A 287 -3.19 7.95 -4.87
C VAL A 287 -2.73 8.87 -6.00
N ASP A 288 -3.59 9.15 -6.98
CA ASP A 288 -3.27 10.05 -8.10
C ASP A 288 -3.30 11.54 -7.68
N ASP A 289 -3.00 12.42 -8.63
CA ASP A 289 -2.97 13.87 -8.43
C ASP A 289 -4.35 14.47 -8.07
N ASP A 290 -5.45 13.80 -8.44
CA ASP A 290 -6.84 14.19 -8.18
C ASP A 290 -7.41 13.55 -6.89
N GLY A 291 -6.62 12.73 -6.19
CA GLY A 291 -7.01 12.03 -4.97
C GLY A 291 -7.71 10.69 -5.19
N GLY A 292 -7.72 10.17 -6.42
CA GLY A 292 -8.23 8.85 -6.76
C GLY A 292 -7.30 7.73 -6.30
N PHE A 293 -7.88 6.56 -6.00
CA PHE A 293 -7.15 5.40 -5.48
C PHE A 293 -6.84 4.40 -6.58
N HIS A 294 -5.57 4.01 -6.68
CA HIS A 294 -5.08 3.09 -7.69
C HIS A 294 -4.51 1.78 -7.14
N GLY A 295 -4.45 1.62 -5.82
CA GLY A 295 -3.94 0.40 -5.20
C GLY A 295 -2.86 0.66 -4.15
N TRP A 296 -1.85 -0.21 -4.09
CA TRP A 296 -0.82 -0.17 -3.05
C TRP A 296 0.54 -0.59 -3.57
N VAL A 297 1.58 0.02 -3.00
CA VAL A 297 2.95 -0.52 -3.01
C VAL A 297 3.22 -1.05 -1.60
N GLY A 298 3.84 -2.22 -1.47
CA GLY A 298 4.02 -2.82 -0.16
C GLY A 298 5.09 -3.89 -0.09
N VAL A 299 5.29 -4.36 1.13
CA VAL A 299 6.22 -5.46 1.43
C VAL A 299 5.51 -6.49 2.29
N GLU A 300 5.87 -7.76 2.13
CA GLU A 300 5.59 -8.77 3.14
C GLU A 300 6.75 -8.82 4.13
N ALA A 301 6.44 -8.73 5.41
CA ALA A 301 7.40 -8.79 6.52
C ALA A 301 6.90 -9.77 7.59
N SER A 302 6.44 -10.93 7.13
CA SER A 302 5.89 -12.02 7.93
C SER A 302 7.01 -12.85 8.53
N LEU A 303 7.80 -12.24 9.41
CA LEU A 303 8.92 -12.92 10.07
C LEU A 303 8.40 -13.84 11.17
N ASN A 304 8.76 -15.13 11.10
CA ASN A 304 8.32 -16.12 12.06
C ASN A 304 8.95 -15.91 13.44
N GLN A 305 8.11 -16.09 14.46
CA GLN A 305 8.45 -15.91 15.86
C GLN A 305 7.85 -16.95 16.80
N THR A 306 6.93 -17.76 16.28
CA THR A 306 6.02 -18.55 17.11
C THR A 306 6.17 -20.04 16.87
N THR A 307 6.89 -20.45 15.83
CA THR A 307 7.15 -21.86 15.50
C THR A 307 8.64 -22.19 15.62
N SER A 308 8.94 -23.46 15.82
CA SER A 308 10.31 -23.98 15.86
C SER A 308 11.03 -23.95 14.51
N GLU A 309 10.30 -23.68 13.42
CA GLU A 309 10.85 -23.63 12.05
C GLU A 309 11.75 -22.42 11.81
N GLY A 310 11.82 -21.46 12.74
CA GLY A 310 12.74 -20.34 12.64
C GLY A 310 12.54 -19.57 11.33
N ARG A 311 13.61 -19.35 10.57
CA ARG A 311 13.59 -18.59 9.30
C ARG A 311 12.92 -19.32 8.14
N ASP A 312 12.70 -20.63 8.27
CA ASP A 312 12.04 -21.40 7.22
C ASP A 312 10.53 -21.15 7.16
N ALA A 313 9.94 -20.57 8.20
CA ALA A 313 8.53 -20.14 8.19
C ALA A 313 8.37 -18.64 7.94
N ASP A 314 9.41 -17.95 7.45
CA ASP A 314 9.27 -16.56 7.03
C ASP A 314 8.64 -16.45 5.65
N ASP A 315 7.78 -15.45 5.49
CA ASP A 315 7.43 -14.90 4.19
C ASP A 315 7.92 -13.46 4.16
N ILE A 316 8.80 -13.14 3.20
CA ILE A 316 9.37 -11.80 3.06
C ILE A 316 9.49 -11.42 1.58
N GLY A 317 9.13 -10.19 1.21
CA GLY A 317 9.32 -9.74 -0.16
C GLY A 317 8.58 -8.46 -0.51
N VAL A 318 8.55 -8.12 -1.78
CA VAL A 318 8.00 -6.85 -2.31
C VAL A 318 6.82 -7.11 -3.22
N PHE A 319 5.90 -6.14 -3.28
CA PHE A 319 4.78 -6.20 -4.22
C PHE A 319 4.23 -4.82 -4.58
N ARG A 320 3.52 -4.78 -5.71
CA ARG A 320 2.61 -3.69 -6.09
C ARG A 320 1.26 -4.26 -6.52
N ILE A 321 0.20 -3.54 -6.19
CA ILE A 321 -1.19 -3.77 -6.61
C ILE A 321 -1.62 -2.48 -7.30
N LEU A 322 -1.99 -2.54 -8.57
CA LEU A 322 -2.37 -1.38 -9.37
C LEU A 322 -3.58 -1.65 -10.25
N GLY A 323 -4.48 -0.70 -10.40
CA GLY A 323 -5.52 -0.71 -11.43
C GLY A 323 -6.16 0.65 -11.70
#